data_AF-A8F226-F1
#
_entry.id   AF-A8F226-F1
#
_cell.length_a   1.000
_cell.length_b   1.000
_cell.length_c   1.000
_cell.angle_alpha   90.00
_cell.angle_beta   90.00
_cell.angle_gamma   90.00
#
_symmetry.space_group_name_H-M   'P 1'
#
loop_
_entity.id
_entity.type
_entity.pdbx_description
1 polymer ?
#
loop_
_entity_poly.entity_id
_entity_poly.type
_entity_poly.pdbx_seq_one_letter_code
_entity_poly.pdbx_strand_id
1 'polypeptide(L)'
;MKNFLNLTGSSILKVLSSYSATDEVDLLEVIQSALENDHKFKRAVSKIVGIHVGRNIPSALYQPVAEELISNVDEGNKLVTEILNIVGKHFVSAEKKQYDELKAKYNIESFESHKIKIEIESADKNTAKIKFYRQNEQKVIPHKHGQIITVKVGEKYSKFTVIKTGHDEEGHYYECLIKKNPNGTVTNYLFDSENQLVKVHPSYIESDIENNKDLVLISSGSGESHSISRINSITNEENVKLPAVMHIIHSTRNKNSDTLSYR
;
A
#
# COMPACT_ATOMS: atom_id res chain seq x y z
N MET A 1 9.40 12.19 11.52
CA MET A 1 10.29 12.97 10.63
C MET A 1 11.24 12.10 9.81
N LYS A 2 12.30 11.50 10.39
CA LYS A 2 13.33 10.74 9.62
C LYS A 2 12.79 9.69 8.64
N ASN A 3 11.80 8.88 9.04
CA ASN A 3 11.20 7.86 8.17
C ASN A 3 10.35 8.44 7.02
N PHE A 4 9.83 9.65 7.17
CA PHE A 4 9.03 10.35 6.16
C PHE A 4 9.94 11.09 5.17
N LEU A 5 10.98 11.77 5.68
CA LEU A 5 12.05 12.39 4.89
C LEU A 5 12.70 11.38 3.92
N ASN A 6 13.02 10.17 4.38
CA ASN A 6 13.62 9.14 3.52
C ASN A 6 12.69 8.65 2.41
N LEU A 7 11.36 8.61 2.62
CA LEU A 7 10.40 8.10 1.65
C LEU A 7 9.99 9.17 0.64
N THR A 8 9.64 10.36 1.12
CA THR A 8 9.17 11.48 0.32
C THR A 8 10.35 12.17 -0.39
N GLY A 9 11.44 12.44 0.33
CA GLY A 9 12.64 13.10 -0.21
C GLY A 9 13.36 12.28 -1.29
N SER A 10 13.58 10.98 -1.07
CA SER A 10 14.26 10.12 -2.08
C SER A 10 13.44 9.95 -3.37
N SER A 11 12.11 9.91 -3.25
CA SER A 11 11.22 9.76 -4.41
C SER A 11 11.18 11.04 -5.24
N ILE A 12 11.10 12.20 -4.58
CA ILE A 12 11.11 13.52 -5.25
C ILE A 12 12.47 13.77 -5.90
N LEU A 13 13.58 13.50 -5.20
CA LEU A 13 14.93 13.69 -5.75
C LEU A 13 15.23 12.78 -6.95
N LYS A 14 14.72 11.54 -6.97
CA LYS A 14 14.86 10.65 -8.13
C LYS A 14 14.12 11.17 -9.37
N VAL A 15 12.93 11.73 -9.18
CA VAL A 15 12.14 12.35 -10.25
C VAL A 15 12.83 13.61 -10.76
N LEU A 16 13.43 14.39 -9.87
CA LEU A 16 14.14 15.62 -10.26
C LEU A 16 15.47 15.31 -10.97
N SER A 17 16.17 14.24 -10.57
CA SER A 17 17.44 13.85 -11.18
C SER A 17 17.32 13.36 -12.64
N SER A 18 16.11 13.05 -13.13
CA SER A 18 15.89 12.69 -14.53
C SER A 18 15.70 13.88 -15.47
N TYR A 19 15.60 15.11 -14.93
CA TYR A 19 15.54 16.33 -15.72
C TYR A 19 16.91 17.02 -15.64
N SER A 20 17.76 16.77 -16.63
CA SER A 20 19.08 17.42 -16.74
C SER A 20 18.94 18.86 -17.20
N ALA A 21 19.76 19.72 -16.60
CA ALA A 21 19.89 21.14 -16.88
C ALA A 21 20.18 21.43 -18.37
N THR A 22 19.15 21.67 -19.16
CA THR A 22 19.24 22.32 -20.47
C THR A 22 17.89 22.95 -20.82
N ASP A 23 17.95 24.27 -21.07
CA ASP A 23 16.91 25.19 -21.52
C ASP A 23 15.84 25.60 -20.49
N GLU A 24 15.26 26.80 -20.68
CA GLU A 24 14.15 27.40 -19.90
C GLU A 24 12.89 26.51 -19.97
N VAL A 25 12.98 25.32 -19.39
CA VAL A 25 11.86 24.43 -19.20
C VAL A 25 11.17 24.91 -17.94
N ASP A 26 9.94 25.37 -18.07
CA ASP A 26 9.09 25.61 -16.90
C ASP A 26 8.85 24.27 -16.22
N LEU A 27 9.69 23.97 -15.24
CA LEU A 27 9.65 22.74 -14.45
C LEU A 27 8.31 22.61 -13.71
N LEU A 28 7.59 23.71 -13.45
CA LEU A 28 6.22 23.62 -12.94
C LEU A 28 5.30 23.01 -13.99
N GLU A 29 5.34 23.50 -15.22
CA GLU A 29 4.51 23.00 -16.32
C GLU A 29 4.83 21.53 -16.61
N VAL A 30 6.10 21.15 -16.58
CA VAL A 30 6.52 19.75 -16.75
C VAL A 30 6.01 18.86 -15.62
N ILE A 31 6.10 19.29 -14.36
CA ILE A 31 5.64 18.49 -13.22
C ILE A 31 4.11 18.42 -13.19
N GLN A 32 3.41 19.52 -13.48
CA GLN A 32 1.95 19.53 -13.59
C GLN A 32 1.49 18.62 -14.74
N SER A 33 2.09 18.75 -15.91
CA SER A 33 1.80 17.89 -17.06
C SER A 33 2.11 16.42 -16.75
N ALA A 34 3.19 16.12 -16.02
CA ALA A 34 3.48 14.74 -15.58
C ALA A 34 2.43 14.22 -14.59
N LEU A 35 1.98 15.04 -13.64
CA LEU A 35 0.88 14.70 -12.71
C LEU A 35 -0.43 14.41 -13.47
N GLU A 36 -0.68 15.12 -14.55
CA GLU A 36 -1.93 15.06 -15.31
C GLU A 36 -1.93 14.03 -16.43
N ASN A 37 -0.78 13.73 -17.04
CA ASN A 37 -0.72 13.00 -18.31
C ASN A 37 0.25 11.81 -18.29
N ASP A 38 1.22 11.75 -17.38
CA ASP A 38 2.17 10.64 -17.31
C ASP A 38 1.65 9.49 -16.45
N HIS A 39 1.31 8.37 -17.10
CA HIS A 39 0.84 7.16 -16.42
C HIS A 39 1.85 6.56 -15.42
N LYS A 40 3.15 6.58 -15.73
CA LYS A 40 4.18 6.08 -14.81
C LYS A 40 4.27 6.97 -13.58
N PHE A 41 4.20 8.28 -13.79
CA PHE A 41 4.25 9.25 -12.71
C PHE A 41 3.02 9.12 -11.79
N LYS A 42 1.83 9.07 -12.37
CA LYS A 42 0.58 8.81 -11.63
C LYS A 42 0.66 7.52 -10.81
N ARG A 43 1.16 6.43 -11.41
CA ARG A 43 1.31 5.15 -10.69
C ARG A 43 2.28 5.25 -9.51
N ALA A 44 3.37 5.99 -9.65
CA ALA A 44 4.30 6.25 -8.56
C ALA A 44 3.65 7.09 -7.45
N VAL A 45 2.92 8.15 -7.82
CA VAL A 45 2.17 8.99 -6.89
C VAL A 45 1.12 8.18 -6.13
N SER A 46 0.27 7.41 -6.80
CA SER A 46 -0.77 6.58 -6.17
C SER A 46 -0.18 5.56 -5.19
N LYS A 47 1.01 5.02 -5.50
CA LYS A 47 1.74 4.14 -4.57
C LYS A 47 2.16 4.89 -3.31
N ILE A 48 2.67 6.12 -3.43
CA ILE A 48 3.08 6.93 -2.27
C ILE A 48 1.86 7.34 -1.44
N VAL A 49 0.78 7.81 -2.09
CA VAL A 49 -0.49 8.16 -1.45
C VAL A 49 -1.01 6.99 -0.61
N GLY A 50 -1.13 5.79 -1.20
CA GLY A 50 -1.59 4.61 -0.46
C GLY A 50 -0.70 4.27 0.75
N ILE A 51 0.61 4.52 0.66
CA ILE A 51 1.54 4.32 1.78
C ILE A 51 1.35 5.37 2.88
N HIS A 52 1.18 6.64 2.52
CA HIS A 52 0.98 7.73 3.46
C HIS A 52 -0.35 7.59 4.20
N VAL A 53 -1.44 7.34 3.47
CA VAL A 53 -2.77 7.04 4.05
C VAL A 53 -2.68 5.85 4.99
N GLY A 54 -2.04 4.74 4.54
CA GLY A 54 -1.87 3.56 5.38
C GLY A 54 -1.05 3.83 6.65
N ARG A 55 -0.13 4.80 6.63
CA ARG A 55 0.63 5.22 7.81
C ARG A 55 -0.06 6.31 8.63
N ASN A 56 -1.26 6.72 8.24
CA ASN A 56 -2.00 7.83 8.81
C ASN A 56 -1.13 9.10 8.93
N ILE A 57 -0.45 9.48 7.85
CA ILE A 57 0.36 10.70 7.79
C ILE A 57 -0.56 11.93 7.79
N PRO A 58 -0.45 12.84 8.78
CA PRO A 58 -1.23 14.07 8.80
C PRO A 58 -0.66 15.12 7.85
N SER A 59 -1.54 15.89 7.20
CA SER A 59 -1.20 16.94 6.24
C SER A 59 -0.27 18.02 6.81
N ALA A 60 -0.38 18.29 8.13
CA ALA A 60 0.46 19.24 8.84
C ALA A 60 1.97 18.91 8.80
N LEU A 61 2.36 17.68 8.45
CA LEU A 61 3.78 17.29 8.35
C LEU A 61 4.44 17.66 7.01
N TYR A 62 3.66 18.03 5.98
CA TYR A 62 4.24 18.33 4.66
C TYR A 62 5.13 19.57 4.68
N GLN A 63 4.64 20.66 5.28
CA GLN A 63 5.37 21.94 5.31
C GLN A 63 6.69 21.84 6.09
N PRO A 64 6.73 21.31 7.34
CA PRO A 64 8.00 21.16 8.06
C PRO A 64 9.01 20.25 7.35
N VAL A 65 8.53 19.24 6.61
CA VAL A 65 9.38 18.33 5.86
C VAL A 65 9.94 18.97 4.61
N ALA A 66 9.15 19.78 3.91
CA ALA A 66 9.63 20.57 2.79
C ALA A 66 10.74 21.52 3.25
N GLU A 67 10.50 22.26 4.34
CA GLU A 67 11.48 23.19 4.94
C GLU A 67 12.81 22.50 5.29
N GLU A 68 12.74 21.33 5.92
CA GLU A 68 13.93 20.53 6.24
C GLU A 68 14.64 19.99 4.98
N LEU A 69 13.92 19.62 3.93
CA LEU A 69 14.55 19.18 2.68
C LEU A 69 15.28 20.33 2.00
N ILE A 70 14.64 21.51 1.97
CA ILE A 70 15.19 22.72 1.33
C ILE A 70 16.45 23.20 2.06
N SER A 71 16.48 23.16 3.40
CA SER A 71 17.63 23.58 4.19
C SER A 71 18.88 22.72 3.97
N ASN A 72 18.71 21.51 3.42
CA ASN A 72 19.79 20.57 3.10
C ASN A 72 20.25 20.61 1.63
N VAL A 73 19.76 21.56 0.82
CA VAL A 73 20.22 21.75 -0.57
C VAL A 73 21.05 23.03 -0.66
N ASP A 74 22.35 22.87 -0.93
CA ASP A 74 23.26 23.98 -1.21
C ASP A 74 22.87 24.64 -2.55
N GLU A 75 22.33 25.86 -2.47
CA GLU A 75 21.98 26.73 -3.60
C GLU A 75 20.94 26.18 -4.60
N GLY A 76 19.66 26.32 -4.25
CA GLY A 76 18.52 26.04 -5.15
C GLY A 76 17.16 26.51 -4.61
N ASN A 77 17.19 27.55 -3.75
CA ASN A 77 16.20 27.74 -2.69
C ASN A 77 14.78 28.05 -3.18
N LYS A 78 14.60 28.69 -4.34
CA LYS A 78 13.25 29.10 -4.80
C LYS A 78 12.53 28.02 -5.60
N LEU A 79 13.19 27.48 -6.63
CA LEU A 79 12.60 26.48 -7.54
C LEU A 79 12.32 25.15 -6.82
N VAL A 80 13.24 24.67 -5.98
CA VAL A 80 13.03 23.45 -5.18
C VAL A 80 11.85 23.63 -4.23
N THR A 81 11.72 24.81 -3.62
CA THR A 81 10.59 25.16 -2.76
C THR A 81 9.26 25.14 -3.52
N GLU A 82 9.22 25.74 -4.71
CA GLU A 82 8.02 25.77 -5.56
C GLU A 82 7.58 24.35 -5.96
N ILE A 83 8.54 23.51 -6.36
CA ILE A 83 8.28 22.11 -6.71
C ILE A 83 7.75 21.32 -5.50
N LEU A 84 8.41 21.41 -4.35
CA LEU A 84 8.00 20.70 -3.13
C LEU A 84 6.61 21.13 -2.67
N ASN A 85 6.27 22.42 -2.82
CA ASN A 85 4.96 22.93 -2.51
C ASN A 85 3.88 22.38 -3.45
N ILE A 86 4.14 22.29 -4.75
CA ILE A 86 3.19 21.74 -5.73
C ILE A 86 2.96 20.26 -5.49
N VAL A 87 4.04 19.49 -5.38
CA VAL A 87 3.98 18.05 -5.13
C VAL A 87 3.34 17.76 -3.77
N GLY A 88 3.67 18.54 -2.73
CA GLY A 88 3.07 18.43 -1.41
C GLY A 88 1.57 18.71 -1.42
N LYS A 89 1.12 19.77 -2.09
CA LYS A 89 -0.32 20.06 -2.28
C LYS A 89 -1.03 18.93 -3.02
N HIS A 90 -0.41 18.36 -4.04
CA HIS A 90 -0.98 17.23 -4.77
C HIS A 90 -1.16 16.02 -3.86
N PHE A 91 -0.14 15.65 -3.08
CA PHE A 91 -0.26 14.55 -2.12
C PHE A 91 -1.34 14.80 -1.07
N VAL A 92 -1.38 15.99 -0.46
CA VAL A 92 -2.39 16.34 0.54
C VAL A 92 -3.81 16.21 -0.05
N SER A 93 -4.02 16.67 -1.28
CA SER A 93 -5.30 16.54 -1.98
C SER A 93 -5.67 15.07 -2.25
N ALA A 94 -4.74 14.28 -2.79
CA ALA A 94 -4.97 12.88 -3.12
C ALA A 94 -5.20 12.01 -1.87
N GLU A 95 -4.45 12.26 -0.80
CA GLU A 95 -4.61 11.59 0.50
C GLU A 95 -5.93 11.95 1.17
N LYS A 96 -6.31 13.23 1.13
CA LYS A 96 -7.58 13.71 1.69
C LYS A 96 -8.76 12.96 1.08
N LYS A 97 -8.77 12.70 -0.23
CA LYS A 97 -9.81 11.90 -0.88
C LYS A 97 -9.97 10.53 -0.25
N GLN A 98 -8.86 9.82 0.02
CA GLN A 98 -8.93 8.51 0.68
C GLN A 98 -9.34 8.62 2.16
N TYR A 99 -8.78 9.57 2.91
CA TYR A 99 -9.16 9.78 4.32
C TYR A 99 -10.65 10.12 4.47
N ASP A 100 -11.18 11.01 3.63
CA ASP A 100 -12.59 11.40 3.65
C ASP A 100 -13.49 10.18 3.33
N GLU A 101 -13.09 9.32 2.38
CA GLU A 101 -13.81 8.08 2.08
C GLU A 101 -13.79 7.10 3.27
N LEU A 102 -12.63 6.88 3.88
CA LEU A 102 -12.45 6.02 5.05
C LEU A 102 -13.34 6.48 6.22
N LYS A 103 -13.33 7.78 6.51
CA LYS A 103 -14.14 8.38 7.57
C LYS A 103 -15.63 8.30 7.26
N ALA A 104 -16.05 8.79 6.08
CA ALA A 104 -17.46 8.92 5.75
C ALA A 104 -18.18 7.58 5.57
N LYS A 105 -17.52 6.58 4.95
CA LYS A 105 -18.16 5.29 4.63
C LYS A 105 -17.92 4.20 5.67
N TYR A 106 -16.75 4.21 6.32
CA TYR A 106 -16.30 3.11 7.17
C TYR A 106 -16.01 3.52 8.62
N ASN A 107 -16.13 4.81 8.93
CA ASN A 107 -15.85 5.38 10.24
C ASN A 107 -14.43 5.04 10.72
N ILE A 108 -13.45 5.15 9.81
CA ILE A 108 -12.02 4.90 10.06
C ILE A 108 -11.28 6.23 9.96
N GLU A 109 -10.76 6.72 11.08
CA GLU A 109 -9.98 7.97 11.14
C GLU A 109 -8.50 7.75 11.46
N SER A 110 -8.17 6.62 12.08
CA SER A 110 -6.82 6.30 12.53
C SER A 110 -6.66 4.80 12.72
N PHE A 111 -5.51 4.39 13.24
CA PHE A 111 -5.20 3.01 13.54
C PHE A 111 -6.17 2.42 14.57
N GLU A 112 -6.81 1.31 14.22
CA GLU A 112 -7.77 0.62 15.06
C GLU A 112 -7.24 -0.72 15.55
N SER A 113 -7.67 -1.16 16.73
CA SER A 113 -7.32 -2.48 17.26
C SER A 113 -7.98 -3.58 16.43
N HIS A 114 -7.18 -4.56 16.01
CA HIS A 114 -7.66 -5.77 15.35
C HIS A 114 -7.14 -6.99 16.10
N LYS A 115 -7.99 -8.00 16.27
CA LYS A 115 -7.59 -9.34 16.71
C LYS A 115 -6.99 -10.11 15.55
N ILE A 116 -5.88 -10.79 15.78
CA ILE A 116 -5.23 -11.61 14.75
C ILE A 116 -5.56 -13.09 14.95
N LYS A 117 -5.74 -13.80 13.84
CA LYS A 117 -5.88 -15.26 13.83
C LYS A 117 -5.13 -15.83 12.62
N ILE A 118 -4.28 -16.81 12.89
CA ILE A 118 -3.61 -17.58 11.86
C ILE A 118 -4.55 -18.70 11.43
N GLU A 119 -4.91 -18.74 10.14
CA GLU A 119 -5.85 -19.72 9.58
C GLU A 119 -5.12 -20.91 8.96
N ILE A 120 -4.08 -20.64 8.16
CA ILE A 120 -3.30 -21.65 7.45
C ILE A 120 -1.84 -21.25 7.53
N GLU A 121 -0.99 -22.18 7.92
CA GLU A 121 0.47 -22.06 7.81
C GLU A 121 0.98 -22.99 6.70
N SER A 122 1.92 -22.48 5.91
CA SER A 122 2.79 -23.30 5.06
C SER A 122 3.54 -24.33 5.91
N ALA A 123 3.94 -25.45 5.29
CA ALA A 123 4.60 -26.54 6.01
C ALA A 123 5.94 -26.11 6.66
N ASP A 124 6.61 -25.09 6.10
CA ASP A 124 7.83 -24.51 6.69
C ASP A 124 7.56 -23.45 7.78
N LYS A 125 6.30 -23.17 8.09
CA LYS A 125 5.80 -22.18 9.06
C LYS A 125 6.33 -20.77 8.85
N ASN A 126 6.84 -20.46 7.65
CA ASN A 126 7.34 -19.13 7.33
C ASN A 126 6.31 -18.28 6.61
N THR A 127 5.25 -18.87 6.07
CA THR A 127 4.16 -18.13 5.41
C THR A 127 2.83 -18.55 5.99
N ALA A 128 1.95 -17.58 6.27
CA ALA A 128 0.64 -17.83 6.85
C ALA A 128 -0.44 -16.94 6.24
N LYS A 129 -1.66 -17.48 6.14
CA LYS A 129 -2.88 -16.67 5.97
C LYS A 129 -3.31 -16.18 7.34
N ILE A 130 -3.36 -14.87 7.50
CA ILE A 130 -3.71 -14.22 8.77
C ILE A 130 -4.95 -13.36 8.54
N LYS A 131 -5.97 -13.58 9.36
CA LYS A 131 -7.14 -12.71 9.46
C LYS A 131 -6.94 -11.66 10.55
N PHE A 132 -7.36 -10.45 10.24
CA PHE A 132 -7.33 -9.28 11.11
C PHE A 132 -8.77 -8.83 11.34
N TYR A 133 -9.32 -9.19 12.50
CA TYR A 133 -10.71 -8.93 12.91
C TYR A 133 -10.84 -7.57 13.59
N ARG A 134 -11.65 -6.68 13.00
CA ARG A 134 -11.91 -5.34 13.55
C ARG A 134 -12.68 -5.47 14.87
N GLN A 135 -12.15 -4.91 15.96
CA GLN A 135 -12.69 -5.13 17.31
C GLN A 135 -13.94 -4.30 17.66
N ASN A 136 -14.31 -3.32 16.83
CA ASN A 136 -15.48 -2.47 17.05
C ASN A 136 -16.73 -2.97 16.33
N GLU A 137 -16.71 -4.21 15.82
CA GLU A 137 -17.81 -4.88 15.08
C GLU A 137 -18.25 -4.15 13.79
N GLN A 138 -17.57 -3.08 13.39
CA GLN A 138 -17.89 -2.36 12.17
C GLN A 138 -17.36 -3.11 10.94
N LYS A 139 -18.02 -2.90 9.80
CA LYS A 139 -17.59 -3.47 8.52
C LYS A 139 -16.18 -3.02 8.17
N VAL A 140 -15.42 -3.94 7.59
CA VAL A 140 -14.20 -3.62 6.86
C VAL A 140 -14.53 -3.07 5.47
N ILE A 141 -13.58 -2.39 4.84
CA ILE A 141 -13.73 -1.92 3.46
C ILE A 141 -13.85 -3.14 2.55
N PRO A 142 -14.87 -3.22 1.66
CA PRO A 142 -14.98 -4.29 0.67
C PRO A 142 -13.70 -4.48 -0.13
N HIS A 143 -13.38 -5.75 -0.42
CA HIS A 143 -12.17 -6.12 -1.12
C HIS A 143 -12.08 -5.46 -2.51
N LYS A 144 -10.94 -4.83 -2.79
CA LYS A 144 -10.58 -4.35 -4.12
C LYS A 144 -9.11 -4.64 -4.41
N HIS A 145 -8.76 -4.97 -5.66
CA HIS A 145 -7.35 -5.14 -6.03
C HIS A 145 -6.55 -3.85 -5.87
N GLY A 146 -5.43 -3.92 -5.16
CA GLY A 146 -4.60 -2.76 -4.77
C GLY A 146 -4.83 -2.32 -3.32
N GLN A 147 -5.82 -2.89 -2.63
CA GLN A 147 -6.05 -2.66 -1.22
C GLN A 147 -4.92 -3.26 -0.38
N ILE A 148 -4.47 -2.46 0.59
CA ILE A 148 -3.47 -2.86 1.57
C ILE A 148 -3.96 -2.52 2.98
N ILE A 149 -3.40 -3.22 3.96
CA ILE A 149 -3.44 -2.78 5.35
C ILE A 149 -2.03 -2.46 5.82
N THR A 150 -1.91 -1.44 6.65
CA THR A 150 -0.70 -1.16 7.40
C THR A 150 -0.91 -1.63 8.84
N VAL A 151 -0.05 -2.53 9.27
CA VAL A 151 0.00 -3.03 10.64
C VAL A 151 1.09 -2.28 11.40
N LYS A 152 0.76 -1.79 12.58
CA LYS A 152 1.65 -1.08 13.50
C LYS A 152 1.86 -1.89 14.77
N VAL A 153 3.13 -2.10 15.13
CA VAL A 153 3.58 -2.72 16.39
C VAL A 153 4.64 -1.81 16.99
N GLY A 154 4.33 -1.18 18.13
CA GLY A 154 5.13 -0.08 18.68
C GLY A 154 5.30 1.04 17.65
N GLU A 155 6.54 1.42 17.35
CA GLU A 155 6.88 2.42 16.33
C GLU A 155 7.15 1.83 14.93
N LYS A 156 7.02 0.51 14.77
CA LYS A 156 7.32 -0.19 13.52
C LYS A 156 6.04 -0.43 12.73
N TYR A 157 6.18 -0.37 11.41
CA TYR A 157 5.08 -0.51 10.45
C TYR A 157 5.43 -1.57 9.41
N SER A 158 4.45 -2.34 8.99
CA SER A 158 4.55 -3.19 7.79
C SER A 158 3.24 -3.13 7.02
N LYS A 159 3.35 -3.22 5.70
CA LYS A 159 2.20 -3.16 4.80
C LYS A 159 1.97 -4.55 4.22
N PHE A 160 0.72 -4.96 4.15
CA PHE A 160 0.33 -6.25 3.59
C PHE A 160 -0.79 -6.06 2.60
N THR A 161 -0.73 -6.79 1.49
CA THR A 161 -1.80 -6.81 0.50
C THR A 161 -2.97 -7.60 1.04
N VAL A 162 -4.15 -6.97 0.99
CA VAL A 162 -5.41 -7.64 1.35
C VAL A 162 -5.76 -8.58 0.21
N ILE A 163 -5.86 -9.87 0.55
CA ILE A 163 -6.26 -10.91 -0.41
C ILE A 163 -7.77 -11.14 -0.43
N LYS A 164 -8.44 -10.87 0.69
CA LYS A 164 -9.89 -11.03 0.86
C LYS A 164 -10.36 -10.18 2.03
N THR A 165 -11.62 -9.77 1.98
CA THR A 165 -12.35 -9.23 3.15
C THR A 165 -13.61 -10.04 3.37
N GLY A 166 -14.06 -10.16 4.61
CA GLY A 166 -15.26 -10.93 4.90
C GLY A 166 -15.85 -10.67 6.28
N HIS A 167 -16.79 -11.54 6.63
CA HIS A 167 -17.43 -11.61 7.93
C HIS A 167 -17.65 -13.09 8.28
N ASP A 168 -17.29 -13.48 9.49
CA ASP A 168 -17.60 -14.79 10.06
C ASP A 168 -17.98 -14.62 11.54
N GLU A 169 -18.08 -15.72 12.30
CA GLU A 169 -18.47 -15.72 13.72
C GLU A 169 -17.56 -14.84 14.61
N GLU A 170 -16.30 -14.61 14.21
CA GLU A 170 -15.37 -13.73 14.95
C GLU A 170 -15.47 -12.26 14.53
N GLY A 171 -16.27 -11.94 13.51
CA GLY A 171 -16.56 -10.58 13.06
C GLY A 171 -16.02 -10.25 11.68
N HIS A 172 -15.95 -8.95 11.37
CA HIS A 172 -15.46 -8.44 10.09
C HIS A 172 -13.94 -8.45 10.01
N TYR A 173 -13.37 -8.95 8.89
CA TYR A 173 -11.93 -9.13 8.77
C TYR A 173 -11.32 -8.71 7.44
N TYR A 174 -10.06 -8.30 7.52
CA TYR A 174 -9.11 -8.35 6.40
C TYR A 174 -8.33 -9.66 6.45
N GLU A 175 -8.10 -10.31 5.32
CA GLU A 175 -7.24 -11.48 5.22
C GLU A 175 -6.00 -11.12 4.39
N CYS A 176 -4.82 -11.49 4.88
CA CYS A 176 -3.54 -11.27 4.21
C CYS A 176 -2.72 -12.57 4.19
N LEU A 177 -1.93 -12.75 3.14
CA LEU A 177 -0.89 -13.76 3.11
C LEU A 177 0.45 -13.13 3.49
N ILE A 178 1.04 -13.56 4.60
CA ILE A 178 2.20 -12.91 5.22
C ILE A 178 3.32 -13.92 5.36
N LYS A 179 4.52 -13.52 4.93
CA LYS A 179 5.76 -14.28 5.17
C LYS A 179 6.53 -13.68 6.33
N LYS A 180 6.91 -14.52 7.28
CA LYS A 180 7.83 -14.23 8.38
C LYS A 180 9.16 -13.77 7.81
N ASN A 181 9.58 -12.56 8.21
CA ASN A 181 10.92 -12.07 7.98
C ASN A 181 11.73 -12.28 9.27
N PRO A 182 12.82 -13.06 9.27
CA PRO A 182 13.63 -13.32 10.46
C PRO A 182 14.07 -12.04 11.18
N ASN A 183 14.34 -10.97 10.43
CA ASN A 183 14.76 -9.67 10.98
C ASN A 183 13.60 -8.66 11.09
N GLY A 184 12.37 -9.07 10.80
CA GLY A 184 11.20 -8.19 10.74
C GLY A 184 10.43 -8.14 12.06
N THR A 185 10.38 -6.97 12.70
CA THR A 185 9.66 -6.79 13.96
C THR A 185 8.17 -7.13 13.85
N VAL A 186 7.46 -6.54 12.88
CA VAL A 186 6.00 -6.72 12.76
C VAL A 186 5.65 -8.15 12.35
N THR A 187 6.35 -8.72 11.37
CA THR A 187 6.08 -10.09 10.94
C THR A 187 6.41 -11.12 12.01
N ASN A 188 7.46 -10.92 12.82
CA ASN A 188 7.75 -11.82 13.92
C ASN A 188 6.68 -11.71 15.02
N TYR A 189 6.21 -10.49 15.32
CA TYR A 189 5.12 -10.27 16.27
C TYR A 189 3.83 -11.01 15.86
N LEU A 190 3.49 -11.01 14.56
CA LEU A 190 2.29 -11.66 14.03
C LEU A 190 2.34 -13.20 14.09
N PHE A 191 3.53 -13.80 14.15
CA PHE A 191 3.75 -15.26 14.18
C PHE A 191 3.99 -15.79 15.59
N ASP A 192 3.88 -14.94 16.59
CA ASP A 192 4.00 -15.31 17.99
C ASP A 192 2.60 -15.50 18.59
N SER A 193 2.31 -16.70 19.07
CA SER A 193 0.99 -17.12 19.54
C SER A 193 0.50 -16.36 20.78
N GLU A 194 1.40 -15.72 21.52
CA GLU A 194 1.03 -14.89 22.66
C GLU A 194 0.43 -13.54 22.23
N ASN A 195 0.72 -13.11 21.00
CA ASN A 195 0.23 -11.85 20.47
C ASN A 195 -1.11 -12.04 19.78
N GLN A 196 -2.13 -11.35 20.28
CA GLN A 196 -3.49 -11.46 19.75
C GLN A 196 -4.03 -10.16 19.16
N LEU A 197 -3.38 -9.02 19.41
CA LEU A 197 -3.89 -7.71 19.02
C LEU A 197 -2.82 -6.89 18.30
N VAL A 198 -3.24 -6.20 17.24
CA VAL A 198 -2.41 -5.23 16.53
C VAL A 198 -3.20 -3.99 16.18
N LYS A 199 -2.48 -2.92 15.84
CA LYS A 199 -3.08 -1.69 15.30
C LYS A 199 -3.04 -1.75 13.78
N VAL A 200 -4.18 -1.55 13.13
CA VAL A 200 -4.31 -1.64 11.66
C VAL A 200 -4.93 -0.36 11.11
N HIS A 201 -4.42 0.10 9.98
CA HIS A 201 -5.03 1.15 9.17
C HIS A 201 -5.08 0.69 7.70
N PRO A 202 -6.26 0.65 7.06
CA PRO A 202 -6.38 0.28 5.67
C PRO A 202 -6.02 1.45 4.74
N SER A 203 -5.63 1.14 3.51
CA SER A 203 -5.49 2.12 2.43
C SER A 203 -5.54 1.44 1.07
N TYR A 204 -5.48 2.24 0.01
CA TYR A 204 -5.57 1.75 -1.35
C TYR A 204 -4.44 2.29 -2.22
N ILE A 205 -3.79 1.40 -2.98
CA ILE A 205 -2.90 1.77 -4.07
C ILE A 205 -3.69 1.58 -5.37
N GLU A 206 -3.89 2.68 -6.09
CA GLU A 206 -4.60 2.66 -7.36
C GLU A 206 -3.89 1.79 -8.39
N SER A 207 -4.66 0.91 -9.01
CA SER A 207 -4.21 -0.02 -10.04
C SER A 207 -4.82 0.38 -11.37
N ASP A 208 -3.96 0.47 -12.40
CA ASP A 208 -4.28 0.74 -13.80
C ASP A 208 -4.58 -0.54 -14.60
N ILE A 209 -4.59 -1.71 -13.96
CA ILE A 209 -4.80 -2.99 -14.63
C ILE A 209 -6.25 -3.12 -15.10
N GLU A 210 -6.43 -3.09 -16.42
CA GLU A 210 -7.71 -3.35 -17.10
C GLU A 210 -8.19 -4.81 -16.91
N ASN A 211 -9.50 -5.01 -16.80
CA ASN A 211 -10.10 -6.35 -16.57
C ASN A 211 -10.37 -7.12 -17.88
N ASN A 212 -10.39 -6.44 -19.03
CA ASN A 212 -10.87 -6.96 -20.33
C ASN A 212 -9.74 -7.35 -21.31
N LYS A 213 -8.49 -7.42 -20.85
CA LYS A 213 -7.32 -7.87 -21.62
C LYS A 213 -6.79 -9.18 -21.05
N ASP A 214 -6.02 -9.91 -21.85
CA ASP A 214 -5.31 -11.11 -21.36
C ASP A 214 -4.44 -10.77 -20.14
N LEU A 215 -4.55 -11.60 -19.11
CA LEU A 215 -3.95 -11.33 -17.81
C LEU A 215 -2.84 -12.34 -17.53
N VAL A 216 -1.62 -11.84 -17.35
CA VAL A 216 -0.48 -12.66 -16.91
C VAL A 216 -0.09 -12.25 -15.49
N LEU A 217 -0.29 -13.15 -14.54
CA LEU A 217 0.05 -12.97 -13.12
C LEU A 217 1.36 -13.69 -12.81
N ILE A 218 2.44 -12.94 -12.67
CA ILE A 218 3.77 -13.48 -12.35
C ILE A 218 4.08 -13.16 -10.89
N SER A 219 4.43 -14.18 -10.10
CA SER A 219 4.75 -14.01 -8.68
C SER A 219 5.83 -14.98 -8.19
N SER A 220 6.49 -14.61 -7.09
CA SER A 220 7.46 -15.48 -6.40
C SER A 220 7.28 -15.41 -4.88
N GLY A 221 7.21 -16.56 -4.20
CA GLY A 221 6.96 -16.64 -2.76
C GLY A 221 5.73 -15.84 -2.34
N SER A 222 5.79 -15.10 -1.21
CA SER A 222 4.65 -14.31 -0.72
C SER A 222 4.19 -13.16 -1.63
N GLY A 223 4.92 -12.87 -2.71
CA GLY A 223 4.46 -11.98 -3.78
C GLY A 223 3.17 -12.47 -4.47
N GLU A 224 2.82 -13.75 -4.30
CA GLU A 224 1.54 -14.32 -4.76
C GLU A 224 0.31 -13.62 -4.17
N SER A 225 0.46 -12.94 -3.02
CA SER A 225 -0.60 -12.13 -2.41
C SER A 225 -1.21 -11.12 -3.39
N HIS A 226 -0.42 -10.51 -4.27
CA HIS A 226 -0.91 -9.60 -5.29
C HIS A 226 -1.73 -10.32 -6.37
N SER A 227 -1.25 -11.47 -6.84
CA SER A 227 -1.93 -12.32 -7.83
C SER A 227 -3.26 -12.83 -7.27
N ILE A 228 -3.24 -13.33 -6.05
CA ILE A 228 -4.43 -13.78 -5.32
C ILE A 228 -5.43 -12.63 -5.17
N SER A 229 -4.99 -11.46 -4.70
CA SER A 229 -5.84 -10.30 -4.52
C SER A 229 -6.48 -9.89 -5.84
N ARG A 230 -5.76 -10.02 -6.96
CA ARG A 230 -6.30 -9.77 -8.29
C ARG A 230 -7.36 -10.79 -8.69
N ILE A 231 -7.07 -12.08 -8.55
CA ILE A 231 -8.02 -13.16 -8.87
C ILE A 231 -9.31 -12.96 -8.08
N ASN A 232 -9.21 -12.79 -6.76
CA ASN A 232 -10.36 -12.61 -5.88
C ASN A 232 -11.19 -11.35 -6.23
N SER A 233 -10.55 -10.26 -6.68
CA SER A 233 -11.28 -9.05 -7.08
C SER A 233 -12.11 -9.26 -8.36
N ILE A 234 -11.63 -10.10 -9.27
CA ILE A 234 -12.31 -10.37 -10.54
C ILE A 234 -13.43 -11.40 -10.35
N THR A 235 -13.21 -12.41 -9.49
CA THR A 235 -14.18 -13.50 -9.29
C THR A 235 -15.34 -13.12 -8.38
N ASN A 236 -15.18 -12.13 -7.50
CA ASN A 236 -16.18 -11.78 -6.50
C ASN A 236 -17.02 -10.54 -6.86
N GLU A 237 -16.66 -9.81 -7.92
CA GLU A 237 -17.43 -8.64 -8.39
C GLU A 237 -18.48 -9.08 -9.43
N GLU A 238 -19.76 -8.79 -9.15
CA GLU A 238 -20.84 -8.97 -10.12
C GLU A 238 -20.65 -7.99 -11.28
N ASN A 239 -20.78 -8.47 -12.52
CA ASN A 239 -20.66 -7.71 -13.77
C ASN A 239 -19.24 -7.27 -14.18
N VAL A 240 -18.18 -7.92 -13.69
CA VAL A 240 -16.84 -7.71 -14.23
C VAL A 240 -16.65 -8.47 -15.54
N LYS A 241 -16.19 -7.76 -16.58
CA LYS A 241 -15.65 -8.40 -17.78
C LYS A 241 -14.40 -9.20 -17.39
N LEU A 242 -14.50 -10.52 -17.48
CA LEU A 242 -13.38 -11.42 -17.23
C LEU A 242 -12.33 -11.26 -18.35
N PRO A 243 -11.04 -11.45 -18.03
CA PRO A 243 -10.01 -11.56 -19.06
C PRO A 243 -10.31 -12.78 -19.93
N ALA A 244 -10.07 -12.68 -21.24
CA ALA A 244 -10.29 -13.81 -22.16
C ALA A 244 -9.35 -14.98 -21.84
N VAL A 245 -8.11 -14.67 -21.45
CA VAL A 245 -7.12 -15.64 -20.97
C VAL A 245 -6.47 -15.17 -19.67
N MET A 246 -6.28 -16.09 -18.72
CA MET A 246 -5.51 -15.85 -17.49
C MET A 246 -4.36 -16.86 -17.38
N HIS A 247 -3.12 -16.35 -17.37
CA HIS A 247 -1.92 -17.14 -17.09
C HIS A 247 -1.42 -16.85 -15.67
N ILE A 248 -1.26 -17.88 -14.85
CA ILE A 248 -0.70 -17.77 -13.50
C ILE A 248 0.67 -18.45 -13.50
N ILE A 249 1.72 -17.66 -13.29
CA ILE A 249 3.10 -18.13 -13.22
C ILE A 249 3.59 -17.84 -11.80
N HIS A 250 3.73 -18.91 -11.01
CA HIS A 250 4.17 -18.80 -9.63
C HIS A 250 5.41 -19.64 -9.38
N SER A 251 6.40 -19.04 -8.69
CA SER A 251 7.63 -19.72 -8.29
C SER A 251 7.80 -19.72 -6.78
N THR A 252 8.14 -20.88 -6.23
CA THR A 252 8.46 -21.06 -4.81
C THR A 252 9.78 -21.78 -4.66
N ARG A 253 10.35 -21.76 -3.44
CA ARG A 253 11.61 -22.45 -3.19
C ARG A 253 11.45 -23.96 -3.33
N ASN A 254 10.31 -24.48 -2.86
CA ASN A 254 9.91 -25.88 -2.94
C ASN A 254 8.42 -26.01 -2.52
N LYS A 255 7.87 -27.22 -2.66
CA LYS A 255 6.48 -27.57 -2.32
C LYS A 255 6.05 -27.20 -0.89
N ASN A 256 6.97 -27.14 0.08
CA ASN A 256 6.65 -26.83 1.47
C ASN A 256 6.42 -25.33 1.70
N SER A 257 6.88 -24.50 0.76
CA SER A 257 6.75 -23.04 0.79
C SER A 257 5.62 -22.51 -0.11
N ASP A 258 4.92 -23.40 -0.81
CA ASP A 258 3.80 -23.06 -1.69
C ASP A 258 2.52 -22.91 -0.89
N THR A 259 1.81 -21.80 -1.05
CA THR A 259 0.52 -21.55 -0.39
C THR A 259 -0.67 -21.51 -1.35
N LEU A 260 -0.41 -21.54 -2.66
CA LEU A 260 -1.42 -21.64 -3.72
C LEU A 260 -2.00 -23.05 -3.79
N SER A 261 -1.19 -24.08 -3.53
CA SER A 261 -1.61 -25.49 -3.54
C SER A 261 -2.51 -25.90 -2.37
N TYR A 262 -2.72 -25.03 -1.37
CA TYR A 262 -3.64 -25.23 -0.24
C TYR A 262 -5.00 -24.54 -0.45
N ARG A 263 -5.42 -24.36 -1.69
CA ARG A 263 -6.72 -23.81 -2.08
C ARG A 263 -7.65 -24.90 -2.60
#